data_AF-A0A7C4PDY2-F1
#
_entry.id   AF-A0A7C4PDY2-F1
#
_cell.length_a   1.000
_cell.length_b   1.000
_cell.length_c   1.000
_cell.angle_alpha   90.00
_cell.angle_beta   90.00
_cell.angle_gamma   90.00
#
_symmetry.space_group_name_H-M   'P 1'
#
loop_
_entity.id
_entity.type
_entity.pdbx_description
1 polymer ?
#
loop_
_entity_poly.entity_id
_entity_poly.type
_entity_poly.pdbx_seq_one_letter_code
_entity_poly.pdbx_strand_id
1 'polypeptide(L)'
;MQPSPRLPLRMIGILFFAISAISLLAPVGSAAPLKKASWQTDITLTAPPDPLPTDTETPSPLLTQTSPLTPTLTATPTPTATIIISPTYETPFTPTATPTATLLSVAPASTEIYSATAITYTLEPTATLLVFLPITLQRPVPTYVPPVKVLYCKSPSATIPDNTPSGVDSTITIADERLITDLDVLVNVNHTWVGDVKVKLTHHESDRTITLIDRPGYPASQYGCSYDNIRAILDDEISSSVANKCASDPAAISGIYIPEVPLAAFDNQSINGNWTLNVSDRAVNDSGRFNEWCLMASISPAPPPPTPTTEPPSFPSQAIINNVTGRDQSLPLDCESRSAVDWANYFGRRIGEIEFFNNLPESDNPDKGFVGDVYGQWGQIPPNPYGVHAEPVAALLREYGLQAYAHRPLSWDGLRAEIAAGRPVIVWIIGSVVNGIPVYYTPSDGLSTVVARYEHTVIVTGYTQSLVYYLNGDTIYTKSVAQFLDSWSALGNMAITARP
;
A
#
# COMPACT_ATOMS: atom_id res chain seq x y z
N MET A 1 -15.13 -28.97 75.17
CA MET A 1 -16.22 -29.23 74.20
C MET A 1 -15.58 -29.66 72.89
N GLN A 2 -15.77 -30.92 72.50
CA GLN A 2 -15.51 -31.48 71.17
C GLN A 2 -16.87 -31.63 70.45
N PRO A 3 -16.97 -31.96 69.14
CA PRO A 3 -15.94 -32.13 68.09
C PRO A 3 -16.28 -31.58 66.67
N SER A 4 -15.24 -31.52 65.80
CA SER A 4 -15.05 -32.00 64.39
C SER A 4 -16.27 -32.33 63.49
N PRO A 5 -16.19 -32.42 62.12
CA PRO A 5 -15.11 -33.05 61.29
C PRO A 5 -14.89 -32.44 59.85
N ARG A 6 -14.07 -32.91 58.89
CA ARG A 6 -13.06 -33.99 58.69
C ARG A 6 -12.21 -33.72 57.42
N LEU A 7 -11.12 -34.49 57.36
CA LEU A 7 -9.95 -34.62 56.48
C LEU A 7 -10.15 -35.08 54.99
N PRO A 8 -9.05 -35.23 54.19
CA PRO A 8 -8.94 -35.16 52.72
C PRO A 8 -8.78 -36.52 52.00
N LEU A 9 -8.54 -36.50 50.68
CA LEU A 9 -8.17 -37.67 49.87
C LEU A 9 -6.79 -37.54 49.19
N ARG A 10 -6.00 -38.62 49.27
CA ARG A 10 -4.80 -38.98 48.48
C ARG A 10 -5.05 -40.37 47.88
N MET A 11 -4.62 -40.61 46.63
CA MET A 11 -3.96 -41.83 46.06
C MET A 11 -4.24 -41.94 44.54
N ILE A 12 -3.22 -41.90 43.67
CA ILE A 12 -2.42 -43.01 43.08
C ILE A 12 -3.19 -43.88 42.05
N GLY A 13 -2.70 -43.95 40.81
CA GLY A 13 -2.74 -45.20 40.02
C GLY A 13 -2.82 -45.15 38.48
N ILE A 14 -1.67 -45.37 37.82
CA ILE A 14 -1.40 -46.38 36.75
C ILE A 14 -1.82 -46.15 35.27
N LEU A 15 -0.79 -46.30 34.42
CA LEU A 15 -0.66 -46.68 32.98
C LEU A 15 -1.87 -47.28 32.24
N PHE A 16 -1.98 -46.94 30.94
CA PHE A 16 -2.15 -47.92 29.86
C PHE A 16 -1.60 -47.41 28.49
N PHE A 17 -0.78 -48.25 27.85
CA PHE A 17 -0.33 -48.18 26.45
C PHE A 17 -1.41 -48.85 25.58
N ALA A 18 -1.69 -48.31 24.39
CA ALA A 18 -2.35 -49.07 23.33
C ALA A 18 -1.78 -48.70 21.95
N ILE A 19 -1.12 -49.70 21.37
CA ILE A 19 -0.64 -49.78 19.99
C ILE A 19 -1.82 -50.21 19.11
N SER A 20 -1.95 -49.64 17.91
CA SER A 20 -2.53 -50.37 16.77
C SER A 20 -1.93 -49.86 15.48
N ALA A 21 -1.13 -50.73 14.86
CA ALA A 21 -0.70 -50.67 13.49
C ALA A 21 -1.68 -51.48 12.64
N ILE A 22 -2.12 -50.92 11.49
CA ILE A 22 -2.56 -51.70 10.34
C ILE A 22 -1.95 -51.08 9.09
N SER A 23 -1.04 -51.85 8.47
CA SER A 23 -0.55 -51.68 7.11
C SER A 23 -1.58 -52.19 6.10
N LEU A 24 -1.64 -51.62 4.89
CA LEU A 24 -1.37 -52.32 3.62
C LEU A 24 -1.63 -51.43 2.39
N LEU A 25 -0.54 -51.20 1.62
CA LEU A 25 -0.36 -51.34 0.16
C LEU A 25 -1.30 -50.63 -0.84
N ALA A 26 -0.65 -49.82 -1.69
CA ALA A 26 -1.12 -49.20 -2.94
C ALA A 26 -1.39 -50.21 -4.08
N PRO A 27 -1.91 -49.77 -5.25
CA PRO A 27 -0.96 -49.46 -6.33
C PRO A 27 -1.35 -48.32 -7.31
N VAL A 28 -0.33 -47.98 -8.10
CA VAL A 28 -0.18 -47.01 -9.20
C VAL A 28 -1.05 -47.32 -10.44
N GLY A 29 -1.49 -46.28 -11.16
CA GLY A 29 -1.93 -46.33 -12.56
C GLY A 29 -2.37 -44.94 -13.05
N SER A 30 -1.53 -44.21 -13.78
CA SER A 30 -1.43 -44.13 -15.25
C SER A 30 -2.12 -42.88 -15.83
N ALA A 31 -1.31 -42.02 -16.43
CA ALA A 31 -1.71 -40.82 -17.18
C ALA A 31 -2.13 -41.15 -18.62
N ALA A 32 -3.10 -40.39 -19.17
CA ALA A 32 -3.27 -39.97 -20.58
C ALA A 32 -4.65 -39.27 -20.77
N PRO A 33 -4.92 -38.54 -21.88
CA PRO A 33 -4.27 -37.33 -22.35
C PRO A 33 -5.27 -36.16 -22.53
N LEU A 34 -4.73 -34.95 -22.70
CA LEU A 34 -5.43 -33.70 -23.03
C LEU A 34 -6.31 -33.84 -24.29
N LYS A 35 -7.61 -33.56 -24.17
CA LYS A 35 -8.49 -33.31 -25.32
C LYS A 35 -8.50 -31.82 -25.65
N LYS A 36 -8.02 -31.49 -26.86
CA LYS A 36 -8.21 -30.20 -27.54
C LYS A 36 -9.70 -29.91 -27.66
N ALA A 37 -10.17 -28.79 -27.09
CA ALA A 37 -11.42 -28.16 -27.49
C ALA A 37 -11.12 -27.15 -28.59
N SER A 38 -11.62 -27.42 -29.80
CA SER A 38 -11.59 -26.52 -30.94
C SER A 38 -12.67 -25.46 -30.79
N TRP A 39 -12.30 -24.19 -30.93
CA TRP A 39 -13.22 -23.06 -31.06
C TRP A 39 -13.80 -23.06 -32.48
N GLN A 40 -15.12 -23.12 -32.60
CA GLN A 40 -15.83 -22.79 -33.83
C GLN A 40 -17.10 -22.07 -33.43
N THR A 41 -17.08 -20.74 -33.54
CA THR A 41 -18.27 -19.89 -33.43
C THR A 41 -18.47 -19.22 -34.78
N ASP A 42 -19.43 -19.74 -35.54
CA ASP A 42 -20.02 -19.05 -36.68
C ASP A 42 -20.78 -17.83 -36.15
N ILE A 43 -20.38 -16.63 -36.58
CA ILE A 43 -21.13 -15.39 -36.32
C ILE A 43 -21.90 -15.04 -37.59
N THR A 44 -23.19 -15.30 -37.58
CA THR A 44 -24.17 -14.69 -38.48
C THR A 44 -24.50 -13.28 -37.98
N LEU A 45 -24.18 -12.26 -38.77
CA LEU A 45 -24.58 -10.86 -38.57
C LEU A 45 -26.04 -10.68 -39.00
N THR A 46 -26.93 -10.42 -38.04
CA THR A 46 -28.26 -9.83 -38.30
C THR A 46 -28.30 -8.43 -37.69
N ALA A 47 -28.43 -7.42 -38.55
CA ALA A 47 -28.60 -6.01 -38.18
C ALA A 47 -30.03 -5.73 -37.66
N PRO A 48 -30.20 -4.83 -36.68
CA PRO A 48 -31.52 -4.28 -36.34
C PRO A 48 -31.85 -3.04 -37.20
N PRO A 49 -33.15 -2.71 -37.39
CA PRO A 49 -33.61 -1.70 -38.34
C PRO A 49 -33.63 -0.27 -37.78
N ASP A 50 -33.47 0.70 -38.69
CA ASP A 50 -33.65 2.15 -38.53
C ASP A 50 -35.04 2.55 -37.99
N PRO A 51 -35.16 3.73 -37.36
CA PRO A 51 -36.36 4.54 -37.40
C PRO A 51 -36.21 5.81 -38.25
N LEU A 52 -37.21 6.06 -39.10
CA LEU A 52 -37.42 7.31 -39.84
C LEU A 52 -37.80 8.49 -38.90
N PRO A 53 -37.55 9.75 -39.32
CA PRO A 53 -37.93 10.97 -38.60
C PRO A 53 -39.28 11.54 -39.08
N THR A 54 -39.89 12.40 -38.25
CA THR A 54 -40.98 13.30 -38.66
C THR A 54 -40.64 14.74 -38.33
N ASP A 55 -40.71 15.57 -39.36
CA ASP A 55 -40.49 17.01 -39.42
C ASP A 55 -41.48 17.84 -38.59
N THR A 56 -41.05 19.05 -38.20
CA THR A 56 -41.91 20.24 -38.29
C THR A 56 -41.04 21.51 -38.41
N GLU A 57 -41.40 22.33 -39.39
CA GLU A 57 -40.69 23.51 -39.88
C GLU A 57 -40.92 24.81 -39.06
N THR A 58 -39.86 25.64 -38.97
CA THR A 58 -39.71 27.12 -39.16
C THR A 58 -40.64 28.15 -38.46
N PRO A 59 -40.27 29.47 -38.32
CA PRO A 59 -39.22 30.22 -39.02
C PRO A 59 -38.30 31.15 -38.19
N SER A 60 -37.17 31.51 -38.81
CA SER A 60 -36.29 32.64 -38.45
C SER A 60 -36.95 34.00 -38.73
N PRO A 61 -36.41 35.12 -38.20
CA PRO A 61 -35.43 35.85 -39.02
C PRO A 61 -34.31 36.60 -38.26
N LEU A 62 -33.30 36.95 -39.08
CA LEU A 62 -32.44 38.15 -39.06
C LEU A 62 -31.07 38.11 -38.36
N LEU A 63 -30.06 38.23 -39.23
CA LEU A 63 -28.64 38.40 -38.99
C LEU A 63 -28.30 39.79 -38.42
N THR A 64 -27.43 39.84 -37.41
CA THR A 64 -26.47 40.93 -37.21
C THR A 64 -25.13 40.34 -36.77
N GLN A 65 -24.06 40.79 -37.42
CA GLN A 65 -22.69 40.29 -37.30
C GLN A 65 -21.92 41.20 -36.33
N THR A 66 -21.38 40.65 -35.24
CA THR A 66 -20.38 41.31 -34.40
C THR A 66 -19.33 40.30 -33.95
N SER A 67 -18.06 40.68 -34.13
CA SER A 67 -16.82 39.90 -33.98
C SER A 67 -16.65 39.12 -32.68
N PRO A 68 -15.98 37.95 -32.69
CA PRO A 68 -15.55 37.29 -31.46
C PRO A 68 -14.26 37.90 -30.91
N LEU A 69 -14.26 38.17 -29.60
CA LEU A 69 -13.08 38.46 -28.78
C LEU A 69 -12.21 37.19 -28.70
N THR A 70 -10.94 37.32 -29.04
CA THR A 70 -9.91 36.28 -28.89
C THR A 70 -9.48 36.17 -27.43
N PRO A 71 -9.47 34.97 -26.80
CA PRO A 71 -8.82 34.78 -25.51
C PRO A 71 -7.29 34.80 -25.70
N THR A 72 -6.62 35.71 -25.00
CA THR A 72 -5.16 35.81 -24.93
C THR A 72 -4.60 34.70 -24.04
N LEU A 73 -3.86 33.75 -24.62
CA LEU A 73 -2.99 32.85 -23.86
C LEU A 73 -1.66 33.57 -23.58
N THR A 74 -1.40 33.88 -22.32
CA THR A 74 -0.11 34.38 -21.85
C THR A 74 0.88 33.22 -21.87
N ALA A 75 1.84 33.23 -22.80
CA ALA A 75 2.92 32.26 -22.82
C ALA A 75 3.92 32.56 -21.70
N THR A 76 4.12 31.60 -20.79
CA THR A 76 5.22 31.54 -19.82
C THR A 76 6.57 31.49 -20.59
N PRO A 77 7.62 32.20 -20.16
CA PRO A 77 8.89 32.19 -20.87
C PRO A 77 9.50 30.79 -20.91
N THR A 78 9.74 30.28 -22.12
CA THR A 78 10.46 29.04 -22.40
C THR A 78 11.93 29.19 -21.95
N PRO A 79 12.53 28.16 -21.30
CA PRO A 79 13.93 28.24 -20.89
C PRO A 79 14.84 28.42 -22.12
N THR A 80 15.59 29.51 -22.14
CA THR A 80 16.63 29.74 -23.15
C THR A 80 17.84 28.91 -22.76
N ALA A 81 18.16 27.87 -23.53
CA ALA A 81 19.40 27.12 -23.35
C ALA A 81 20.58 27.98 -23.82
N THR A 82 21.41 28.45 -22.89
CA THR A 82 22.64 29.17 -23.20
C THR A 82 23.73 28.18 -23.58
N ILE A 83 24.16 28.20 -24.84
CA ILE A 83 25.28 27.40 -25.34
C ILE A 83 26.58 28.13 -24.97
N ILE A 84 27.40 27.54 -24.10
CA ILE A 84 28.75 28.04 -23.80
C ILE A 84 29.74 27.24 -24.64
N ILE A 85 30.41 27.91 -25.59
CA ILE A 85 31.48 27.31 -26.40
C ILE A 85 32.81 27.78 -25.81
N SER A 86 33.57 26.85 -25.24
CA SER A 86 34.95 27.09 -24.78
C SER A 86 35.92 26.38 -25.72
N PRO A 87 36.75 27.08 -26.50
CA PRO A 87 37.75 26.43 -27.33
C PRO A 87 38.99 26.07 -26.51
N THR A 88 39.35 24.79 -26.49
CA THR A 88 40.69 24.32 -26.10
C THR A 88 41.55 24.20 -27.36
N TYR A 89 42.56 25.06 -27.49
CA TYR A 89 43.56 24.95 -28.55
C TYR A 89 44.81 24.26 -27.99
N GLU A 90 45.11 23.05 -28.48
CA GLU A 90 46.48 22.56 -28.52
C GLU A 90 47.03 22.78 -29.94
N THR A 91 48.23 23.36 -29.99
CA THR A 91 49.09 23.66 -31.15
C THR A 91 49.00 25.08 -31.77
N PRO A 92 50.14 25.65 -32.23
CA PRO A 92 50.24 27.06 -32.57
C PRO A 92 50.11 27.25 -34.08
N PHE A 93 48.89 27.46 -34.55
CA PHE A 93 48.67 28.11 -35.83
C PHE A 93 47.62 29.20 -35.62
N THR A 94 47.96 30.43 -35.96
CA THR A 94 47.06 31.58 -35.97
C THR A 94 46.36 31.68 -37.33
N PRO A 95 45.08 31.32 -37.46
CA PRO A 95 44.30 31.72 -38.62
C PRO A 95 43.69 33.11 -38.38
N THR A 96 44.06 34.04 -39.26
CA THR A 96 43.41 35.34 -39.46
C THR A 96 42.14 35.13 -40.28
N ALA A 97 41.02 34.81 -39.64
CA ALA A 97 39.69 35.03 -40.21
C ALA A 97 38.63 35.00 -39.09
N THR A 98 37.89 36.09 -38.92
CA THR A 98 36.73 36.18 -38.03
C THR A 98 35.51 35.62 -38.76
N PRO A 99 34.94 34.45 -38.39
CA PRO A 99 33.71 33.99 -39.00
C PRO A 99 32.52 34.80 -38.45
N THR A 100 31.82 35.50 -39.34
CA THR A 100 30.50 36.09 -39.04
C THR A 100 29.43 35.01 -39.15
N ALA A 101 28.85 34.61 -38.02
CA ALA A 101 27.69 33.71 -38.02
C ALA A 101 26.42 34.50 -38.37
N THR A 102 25.71 34.09 -39.43
CA THR A 102 24.37 34.61 -39.74
C THR A 102 23.36 33.58 -39.23
N LEU A 103 22.51 33.96 -38.27
CA LEU A 103 21.46 33.09 -37.73
C LEU A 103 20.27 33.04 -38.72
N LEU A 104 19.94 31.84 -39.20
CA LEU A 104 18.63 31.57 -39.80
C LEU A 104 17.71 31.02 -38.71
N SER A 105 16.72 31.81 -38.30
CA SER A 105 15.65 31.36 -37.41
C SER A 105 14.68 30.48 -38.19
N VAL A 106 14.46 29.24 -37.74
CA VAL A 106 13.39 28.38 -38.25
C VAL A 106 12.41 28.14 -37.09
N ALA A 107 11.16 28.56 -37.27
CA ALA A 107 10.07 28.29 -36.35
C ALA A 107 9.57 26.84 -36.52
N PRO A 108 9.21 26.11 -35.44
CA PRO A 108 8.62 24.80 -35.58
C PRO A 108 7.11 24.94 -35.78
N ALA A 109 6.61 24.55 -36.94
CA ALA A 109 5.19 24.25 -37.12
C ALA A 109 5.04 22.94 -37.88
N SER A 110 4.30 22.02 -37.26
CA SER A 110 3.64 20.83 -37.79
C SER A 110 4.48 19.79 -38.56
N THR A 111 4.38 18.56 -38.04
CA THR A 111 4.48 17.26 -38.71
C THR A 111 4.54 17.29 -40.25
N GLU A 112 5.74 17.32 -40.82
CA GLU A 112 6.03 16.75 -42.13
C GLU A 112 7.45 16.13 -42.13
N ILE A 113 7.56 14.93 -42.69
CA ILE A 113 8.84 14.25 -42.92
C ILE A 113 9.49 14.92 -44.13
N TYR A 114 10.47 15.79 -43.91
CA TYR A 114 11.27 16.34 -45.01
C TYR A 114 12.42 15.40 -45.34
N SER A 115 12.44 14.92 -46.58
CA SER A 115 13.61 14.26 -47.16
C SER A 115 14.64 15.34 -47.51
N ALA A 116 15.80 15.33 -46.85
CA ALA A 116 16.86 16.28 -47.12
C ALA A 116 17.34 16.14 -48.58
N THR A 117 17.21 17.21 -49.37
CA THR A 117 17.75 17.26 -50.72
C THR A 117 19.28 17.37 -50.64
N ALA A 118 20.01 16.47 -51.32
CA ALA A 118 21.46 16.52 -51.37
C ALA A 118 21.92 17.77 -52.13
N ILE A 119 22.56 18.71 -51.44
CA ILE A 119 23.27 19.82 -52.07
C ILE A 119 24.63 19.29 -52.54
N THR A 120 24.82 19.23 -53.85
CA THR A 120 26.12 18.91 -54.47
C THR A 120 26.97 20.17 -54.50
N TYR A 121 28.05 20.19 -53.73
CA TYR A 121 29.13 21.16 -53.90
C TYR A 121 30.28 20.46 -54.65
N THR A 122 30.58 20.92 -55.86
CA THR A 122 31.84 20.59 -56.55
C THR A 122 32.91 21.55 -56.06
N LEU A 123 33.79 21.07 -55.19
CA LEU A 123 35.06 21.74 -54.86
C LEU A 123 36.21 20.83 -55.30
N GLU A 124 37.07 21.37 -56.16
CA GLU A 124 38.37 20.77 -56.54
C GLU A 124 39.29 20.59 -55.30
N PRO A 125 40.25 19.66 -55.36
CA PRO A 125 40.62 18.84 -54.23
C PRO A 125 41.61 19.56 -53.30
N THR A 126 41.08 20.14 -52.24
CA THR A 126 41.84 20.36 -51.01
C THR A 126 41.05 19.74 -49.86
N ALA A 127 41.51 18.55 -49.45
CA ALA A 127 41.10 17.75 -48.30
C ALA A 127 39.92 18.31 -47.48
N THR A 128 38.71 17.86 -47.81
CA THR A 128 37.55 18.05 -46.94
C THR A 128 37.73 17.19 -45.69
N LEU A 129 38.17 17.81 -44.58
CA LEU A 129 38.13 17.15 -43.28
C LEU A 129 36.65 17.09 -42.85
N LEU A 130 36.02 15.94 -43.02
CA LEU A 130 34.73 15.65 -42.42
C LEU A 130 34.92 15.50 -40.92
N VAL A 131 34.72 16.57 -40.17
CA VAL A 131 34.62 16.52 -38.71
C VAL A 131 33.21 16.04 -38.38
N PHE A 132 33.06 14.74 -38.14
CA PHE A 132 31.86 14.20 -37.50
C PHE A 132 31.92 14.58 -36.02
N LEU A 133 31.30 15.69 -35.64
CA LEU A 133 30.98 15.95 -34.24
C LEU A 133 29.87 14.97 -33.84
N PRO A 134 30.07 14.04 -32.90
CA PRO A 134 28.96 13.29 -32.35
C PRO A 134 28.04 14.29 -31.65
N ILE A 135 26.90 14.61 -32.25
CA ILE A 135 25.82 15.29 -31.54
C ILE A 135 25.22 14.23 -30.63
N THR A 136 25.70 14.15 -29.39
CA THR A 136 25.01 13.44 -28.33
C THR A 136 23.81 14.28 -27.91
N LEU A 137 22.64 13.98 -28.48
CA LEU A 137 21.37 14.37 -27.87
C LEU A 137 21.26 13.61 -26.55
N GLN A 138 21.72 14.20 -25.45
CA GLN A 138 21.35 13.73 -24.13
C GLN A 138 19.85 13.95 -23.98
N ARG A 139 19.06 12.91 -24.24
CA ARG A 139 17.68 12.85 -23.79
C ARG A 139 17.73 13.07 -22.27
N PRO A 140 17.09 14.11 -21.72
CA PRO A 140 17.06 14.28 -20.28
C PRO A 140 16.54 12.97 -19.69
N VAL A 141 17.37 12.31 -18.88
CA VAL A 141 16.95 11.11 -18.16
C VAL A 141 15.75 11.57 -17.32
N PRO A 142 14.58 10.92 -17.44
CA PRO A 142 13.44 11.30 -16.62
C PRO A 142 13.88 11.26 -15.15
N THR A 143 13.91 12.42 -14.51
CA THR A 143 14.20 12.52 -13.08
C THR A 143 13.04 11.84 -12.35
N TYR A 144 13.32 10.72 -11.69
CA TYR A 144 12.36 10.06 -10.81
C TYR A 144 11.93 11.05 -9.74
N VAL A 145 10.64 11.39 -9.74
CA VAL A 145 10.01 12.17 -8.68
C VAL A 145 9.35 11.16 -7.74
N PRO A 146 9.79 11.05 -6.48
CA PRO A 146 9.16 10.13 -5.54
C PRO A 146 7.68 10.51 -5.37
N PRO A 147 6.78 9.51 -5.28
CA PRO A 147 5.37 9.78 -5.08
C PRO A 147 5.14 10.51 -3.75
N VAL A 148 4.12 11.38 -3.74
CA VAL A 148 3.66 12.07 -2.54
C VAL A 148 2.33 11.45 -2.13
N LYS A 149 2.17 11.13 -0.85
CA LYS A 149 0.90 10.66 -0.30
C LYS A 149 -0.03 11.84 -0.02
N VAL A 150 -1.28 11.73 -0.46
CA VAL A 150 -2.34 12.74 -0.24
C VAL A 150 -3.61 12.04 0.21
N LEU A 151 -4.22 12.57 1.28
CA LEU A 151 -5.44 12.03 1.87
C LEU A 151 -6.67 12.87 1.47
N TYR A 152 -7.70 12.20 0.95
CA TYR A 152 -9.00 12.79 0.63
C TYR A 152 -10.09 12.07 1.40
N CYS A 153 -10.86 12.77 2.23
CA CYS A 153 -11.88 12.16 3.09
C CYS A 153 -13.27 12.78 2.88
N LYS A 154 -14.30 11.97 3.13
CA LYS A 154 -15.70 12.40 3.15
C LYS A 154 -16.48 11.64 4.21
N SER A 155 -17.29 12.37 4.97
CA SER A 155 -18.15 11.80 6.02
C SER A 155 -19.63 11.98 5.68
N PRO A 156 -20.22 11.17 4.78
CA PRO A 156 -21.60 11.35 4.32
C PRO A 156 -22.62 11.21 5.43
N SER A 157 -22.32 10.43 6.49
CA SER A 157 -23.22 10.19 7.62
C SER A 157 -24.62 9.70 7.21
N ALA A 158 -24.70 8.99 6.07
CA ALA A 158 -25.93 8.62 5.39
C ALA A 158 -26.43 7.23 5.80
N THR A 159 -27.75 7.04 5.77
CA THR A 159 -28.35 5.72 6.03
C THR A 159 -28.09 4.78 4.85
N ILE A 160 -27.75 3.53 5.16
CA ILE A 160 -27.67 2.44 4.18
C ILE A 160 -29.07 1.81 4.13
N PRO A 161 -29.78 1.88 2.98
CA PRO A 161 -31.11 1.28 2.88
C PRO A 161 -31.04 -0.25 2.88
N ASP A 162 -31.92 -0.88 3.66
CA ASP A 162 -32.07 -2.34 3.77
C ASP A 162 -32.39 -2.98 2.40
N ASN A 163 -31.77 -4.12 2.11
CA ASN A 163 -31.91 -4.91 0.89
C ASN A 163 -32.03 -4.10 -0.41
N THR A 164 -31.27 -3.02 -0.54
CA THR A 164 -31.38 -2.11 -1.69
C THR A 164 -30.08 -2.18 -2.50
N PRO A 165 -30.07 -2.93 -3.62
CA PRO A 165 -28.88 -3.13 -4.45
C PRO A 165 -28.18 -1.87 -4.96
N SER A 166 -28.90 -0.76 -5.10
CA SER A 166 -28.32 0.53 -5.50
C SER A 166 -27.57 1.22 -4.37
N GLY A 167 -27.84 0.85 -3.10
CA GLY A 167 -27.14 1.37 -1.94
C GLY A 167 -27.25 2.89 -1.77
N VAL A 168 -26.20 3.46 -1.19
CA VAL A 168 -25.97 4.88 -1.00
C VAL A 168 -24.61 5.27 -1.53
N ASP A 169 -24.56 6.41 -2.23
CA ASP A 169 -23.34 6.95 -2.84
C ASP A 169 -22.76 8.10 -2.02
N SER A 170 -21.43 8.20 -2.03
CA SER A 170 -20.70 9.37 -1.57
C SER A 170 -19.59 9.68 -2.57
N THR A 171 -19.45 10.95 -2.95
CA THR A 171 -18.50 11.37 -4.00
C THR A 171 -17.48 12.37 -3.46
N ILE A 172 -16.21 12.15 -3.82
CA ILE A 172 -15.08 13.08 -3.67
C ILE A 172 -14.69 13.56 -5.07
N THR A 173 -14.56 14.87 -5.25
CA THR A 173 -14.06 15.48 -6.49
C THR A 173 -12.62 15.94 -6.28
N ILE A 174 -11.69 15.45 -7.10
CA ILE A 174 -10.26 15.72 -7.01
C ILE A 174 -9.81 16.46 -8.26
N ALA A 175 -9.12 17.60 -8.08
CA ALA A 175 -8.58 18.42 -9.15
C ALA A 175 -7.03 18.34 -9.18
N ASP A 176 -6.51 17.13 -9.33
CA ASP A 176 -5.07 16.84 -9.40
C ASP A 176 -4.80 15.88 -10.55
N GLU A 177 -4.03 16.32 -11.54
CA GLU A 177 -3.80 15.55 -12.78
C GLU A 177 -2.70 14.48 -12.65
N ARG A 178 -2.00 14.40 -11.51
CA ARG A 178 -0.92 13.42 -11.31
C ARG A 178 -1.42 11.98 -11.38
N LEU A 179 -0.49 11.07 -11.67
CA LEU A 179 -0.78 9.65 -11.80
C LEU A 179 -0.77 8.97 -10.43
N ILE A 180 -1.71 8.07 -10.25
CA ILE A 180 -1.76 7.14 -9.13
C ILE A 180 -0.63 6.14 -9.28
N THR A 181 0.20 6.03 -8.25
CA THR A 181 1.23 4.99 -8.14
C THR A 181 0.83 3.91 -7.14
N ASP A 182 -0.10 4.23 -6.25
CA ASP A 182 -0.63 3.37 -5.18
C ASP A 182 -1.87 4.06 -4.58
N LEU A 183 -2.86 3.29 -4.14
CA LEU A 183 -4.16 3.80 -3.68
C LEU A 183 -4.74 2.92 -2.57
N ASP A 184 -4.97 3.49 -1.40
CA ASP A 184 -5.66 2.83 -0.29
C ASP A 184 -7.05 3.44 -0.06
N VAL A 185 -7.99 2.63 0.43
CA VAL A 185 -9.36 3.07 0.73
C VAL A 185 -9.74 2.77 2.17
N LEU A 186 -9.96 3.81 2.98
CA LEU A 186 -10.57 3.65 4.30
C LEU A 186 -12.09 3.54 4.17
N VAL A 187 -12.68 2.56 4.85
CA VAL A 187 -14.13 2.34 4.92
C VAL A 187 -14.59 2.29 6.39
N ASN A 188 -15.46 3.22 6.76
CA ASN A 188 -16.08 3.31 8.07
C ASN A 188 -17.61 3.24 7.95
N VAL A 189 -18.15 2.07 8.24
CA VAL A 189 -19.58 1.75 8.15
C VAL A 189 -20.08 1.15 9.45
N ASN A 190 -21.20 1.64 9.97
CA ASN A 190 -21.96 0.92 10.99
C ASN A 190 -22.97 0.00 10.31
N HIS A 191 -23.00 -1.26 10.69
CA HIS A 191 -23.96 -2.24 10.20
C HIS A 191 -24.09 -3.35 11.21
N THR A 192 -25.29 -3.86 11.44
CA THR A 192 -25.57 -4.95 12.41
C THR A 192 -25.29 -6.34 11.84
N TRP A 193 -25.06 -6.43 10.53
CA TRP A 193 -24.66 -7.67 9.87
C TRP A 193 -23.71 -7.41 8.71
N VAL A 194 -22.41 -7.51 8.94
CA VAL A 194 -21.41 -7.16 7.90
C VAL A 194 -21.43 -8.11 6.70
N GLY A 195 -21.87 -9.35 6.89
CA GLY A 195 -22.09 -10.33 5.82
C GLY A 195 -23.07 -9.92 4.72
N ASP A 196 -23.79 -8.82 4.90
CA ASP A 196 -24.74 -8.30 3.90
C ASP A 196 -24.21 -7.07 3.17
N VAL A 197 -23.11 -6.49 3.64
CA VAL A 197 -22.56 -5.25 3.08
C VAL A 197 -21.77 -5.54 1.80
N LYS A 198 -22.02 -4.74 0.77
CA LYS A 198 -21.20 -4.66 -0.44
C LYS A 198 -20.73 -3.24 -0.66
N VAL A 199 -19.43 -3.08 -0.92
CA VAL A 199 -18.77 -1.79 -1.16
C VAL A 199 -18.11 -1.79 -2.53
N LYS A 200 -18.39 -0.75 -3.32
CA LYS A 200 -17.78 -0.54 -4.64
C LYS A 200 -17.14 0.84 -4.73
N LEU A 201 -16.04 0.93 -5.45
CA LEU A 201 -15.38 2.19 -5.79
C LEU A 201 -15.47 2.41 -7.30
N THR A 202 -15.92 3.59 -7.70
CA THR A 202 -16.01 4.02 -9.09
C THR A 202 -15.20 5.29 -9.31
N HIS A 203 -14.35 5.27 -10.33
CA HIS A 203 -13.73 6.47 -10.90
C HIS A 203 -14.42 6.80 -12.22
N HIS A 204 -15.10 7.94 -12.28
CA HIS A 204 -16.00 8.26 -13.41
C HIS A 204 -15.23 8.62 -14.68
N GLU A 205 -14.05 9.20 -14.56
CA GLU A 205 -13.25 9.70 -15.67
C GLU A 205 -12.56 8.56 -16.43
N SER A 206 -12.31 7.42 -15.76
CA SER A 206 -11.87 6.19 -16.41
C SER A 206 -12.98 5.15 -16.61
N ASP A 207 -14.23 5.48 -16.27
CA ASP A 207 -15.39 4.57 -16.28
C ASP A 207 -15.10 3.21 -15.64
N ARG A 208 -14.32 3.23 -14.55
CA ARG A 208 -13.82 2.02 -13.89
C ARG A 208 -14.46 1.85 -12.53
N THR A 209 -15.12 0.71 -12.35
CA THR A 209 -15.71 0.31 -11.08
C THR A 209 -15.10 -1.01 -10.59
N ILE A 210 -14.67 -1.05 -9.33
CA ILE A 210 -14.20 -2.26 -8.67
C ILE A 210 -15.02 -2.53 -7.40
N THR A 211 -15.07 -3.80 -7.00
CA THR A 211 -15.66 -4.20 -5.72
C THR A 211 -14.55 -4.27 -4.67
N LEU A 212 -14.70 -3.56 -3.57
CA LEU A 212 -13.74 -3.59 -2.46
C LEU A 212 -14.10 -4.67 -1.44
N ILE A 213 -15.39 -4.78 -1.12
CA ILE A 213 -15.94 -5.71 -0.13
C ILE A 213 -17.20 -6.35 -0.73
N ASP A 214 -17.32 -7.67 -0.68
CA ASP A 214 -18.52 -8.39 -1.13
C ASP A 214 -18.97 -9.40 -0.09
N ARG A 215 -19.89 -8.98 0.79
CA ARG A 215 -20.55 -9.87 1.76
C ARG A 215 -19.57 -10.74 2.55
N PRO A 216 -18.67 -10.14 3.36
CA PRO A 216 -17.63 -10.85 4.09
C PRO A 216 -18.11 -12.12 4.79
N GLY A 217 -17.37 -13.22 4.61
CA GLY A 217 -17.70 -14.55 5.12
C GLY A 217 -18.64 -15.35 4.22
N TYR A 218 -19.20 -14.78 3.15
CA TYR A 218 -20.03 -15.48 2.16
C TYR A 218 -19.18 -15.89 0.94
N PRO A 219 -19.35 -17.10 0.37
CA PRO A 219 -20.27 -18.17 0.74
C PRO A 219 -19.71 -19.16 1.76
N ALA A 220 -18.57 -18.86 2.41
CA ALA A 220 -17.97 -19.76 3.39
C ALA A 220 -18.93 -20.09 4.54
N SER A 221 -19.76 -19.11 4.93
CA SER A 221 -21.01 -19.27 5.67
C SER A 221 -22.19 -18.91 4.78
N GLN A 222 -23.37 -19.47 5.07
CA GLN A 222 -24.60 -19.19 4.32
C GLN A 222 -25.02 -17.71 4.40
N TYR A 223 -24.65 -17.01 5.49
CA TYR A 223 -25.11 -15.67 5.81
C TYR A 223 -23.97 -14.65 5.91
N GLY A 224 -22.75 -15.01 5.57
CA GLY A 224 -21.58 -14.16 5.80
C GLY A 224 -21.25 -13.97 7.29
N CYS A 225 -20.62 -12.84 7.60
CA CYS A 225 -20.19 -12.45 8.92
C CYS A 225 -21.33 -11.79 9.71
N SER A 226 -21.68 -12.38 10.85
CA SER A 226 -22.79 -11.93 11.69
C SER A 226 -22.40 -10.89 12.74
N TYR A 227 -21.19 -10.32 12.66
CA TYR A 227 -20.73 -9.29 13.61
C TYR A 227 -20.90 -7.90 13.01
N ASP A 228 -20.80 -6.91 13.89
CA ASP A 228 -21.14 -5.52 13.58
C ASP A 228 -19.95 -4.73 13.06
N ASN A 229 -20.26 -3.80 12.15
CA ASN A 229 -19.42 -2.68 11.73
C ASN A 229 -18.15 -3.02 10.91
N ILE A 230 -17.79 -2.08 10.05
CA ILE A 230 -16.54 -2.08 9.27
C ILE A 230 -15.74 -0.84 9.66
N ARG A 231 -14.46 -1.05 9.98
CA ARG A 231 -13.45 -0.04 10.36
C ARG A 231 -12.11 -0.44 9.79
N ALA A 232 -12.00 -0.43 8.46
CA ALA A 232 -10.87 -1.04 7.76
C ALA A 232 -10.27 -0.11 6.71
N ILE A 233 -8.99 -0.32 6.42
CA ILE A 233 -8.33 0.21 5.22
C ILE A 233 -8.15 -0.96 4.24
N LEU A 234 -8.41 -0.69 2.97
CA LEU A 234 -8.31 -1.64 1.88
C LEU A 234 -7.06 -1.24 1.07
N ASP A 235 -6.11 -2.17 0.93
CA ASP A 235 -4.74 -1.98 0.42
C ASP A 235 -4.28 -3.35 -0.14
N ASP A 236 -3.89 -3.41 -1.41
CA ASP A 236 -3.51 -4.65 -2.11
C ASP A 236 -2.03 -5.05 -1.97
N GLU A 237 -1.24 -4.30 -1.20
CA GLU A 237 0.14 -4.57 -0.84
C GLU A 237 0.24 -5.40 0.47
N ILE A 238 -0.88 -5.55 1.20
CA ILE A 238 -1.00 -6.39 2.40
C ILE A 238 -1.20 -7.88 2.04
N SER A 239 -1.01 -8.80 2.99
CA SER A 239 -1.09 -10.26 2.74
C SER A 239 -2.44 -10.93 3.06
N SER A 240 -3.36 -10.23 3.73
CA SER A 240 -4.63 -10.81 4.20
C SER A 240 -5.83 -10.24 3.45
N SER A 241 -6.65 -11.10 2.84
CA SER A 241 -7.89 -10.69 2.17
C SER A 241 -9.02 -10.35 3.14
N VAL A 242 -9.86 -9.39 2.74
CA VAL A 242 -11.08 -8.97 3.46
C VAL A 242 -12.22 -10.02 3.39
N ALA A 243 -12.22 -10.87 2.36
CA ALA A 243 -13.38 -11.68 1.96
C ALA A 243 -13.96 -12.59 3.04
N ASN A 244 -13.15 -13.04 4.01
CA ASN A 244 -13.59 -13.93 5.10
C ASN A 244 -13.29 -13.38 6.50
N LYS A 245 -13.08 -12.06 6.63
CA LYS A 245 -12.83 -11.42 7.92
C LYS A 245 -14.13 -11.31 8.73
N CYS A 246 -14.05 -11.72 9.99
CA CYS A 246 -15.18 -11.71 10.90
C CYS A 246 -14.72 -11.82 12.36
N ALA A 247 -14.56 -10.69 13.04
CA ALA A 247 -14.19 -10.61 14.45
C ALA A 247 -15.30 -9.96 15.29
N SER A 248 -15.47 -10.35 16.55
CA SER A 248 -16.50 -9.74 17.40
C SER A 248 -16.11 -8.36 17.95
N ASP A 249 -14.82 -8.05 17.97
CA ASP A 249 -14.26 -6.83 18.58
C ASP A 249 -12.95 -6.46 17.86
N PRO A 250 -12.65 -5.16 17.69
CA PRO A 250 -13.49 -3.99 17.97
C PRO A 250 -14.58 -3.73 16.90
N ALA A 251 -14.50 -4.43 15.75
CA ALA A 251 -15.51 -4.47 14.71
C ALA A 251 -15.38 -5.79 13.92
N ALA A 252 -16.43 -6.17 13.18
CA ALA A 252 -16.43 -7.34 12.29
C ALA A 252 -15.20 -7.38 11.39
N ILE A 253 -14.85 -6.21 10.86
CA ILE A 253 -13.67 -6.00 10.04
C ILE A 253 -12.96 -4.77 10.56
N SER A 254 -11.80 -5.01 11.18
CA SER A 254 -10.90 -3.97 11.66
C SER A 254 -9.46 -4.37 11.36
N GLY A 255 -8.70 -3.47 10.75
CA GLY A 255 -7.35 -3.76 10.24
C GLY A 255 -7.20 -3.30 8.80
N ILE A 256 -6.06 -3.63 8.20
CA ILE A 256 -5.78 -3.36 6.79
C ILE A 256 -5.83 -4.67 6.01
N TYR A 257 -6.53 -4.70 4.87
CA TYR A 257 -6.79 -5.94 4.12
C TYR A 257 -6.81 -5.73 2.61
N ILE A 258 -6.45 -6.77 1.86
CA ILE A 258 -6.61 -6.81 0.41
C ILE A 258 -8.11 -6.77 0.06
N PRO A 259 -8.55 -5.88 -0.85
CA PRO A 259 -9.93 -5.85 -1.37
C PRO A 259 -10.29 -7.12 -2.17
N GLU A 260 -11.58 -7.28 -2.51
CA GLU A 260 -12.04 -8.35 -3.42
C GLU A 260 -11.41 -8.24 -4.83
N VAL A 261 -11.27 -7.00 -5.31
CA VAL A 261 -10.57 -6.66 -6.55
C VAL A 261 -9.44 -5.68 -6.21
N PRO A 262 -8.17 -5.97 -6.56
CA PRO A 262 -7.01 -5.13 -6.24
C PRO A 262 -7.15 -3.67 -6.67
N LEU A 263 -6.65 -2.72 -5.85
CA LEU A 263 -6.70 -1.28 -6.11
C LEU A 263 -5.67 -0.85 -7.16
N ALA A 264 -4.62 -1.64 -7.40
CA ALA A 264 -3.70 -1.50 -8.54
C ALA A 264 -4.40 -1.44 -9.91
N ALA A 265 -5.69 -1.81 -9.97
CA ALA A 265 -6.57 -1.51 -11.08
C ALA A 265 -6.63 -0.01 -11.45
N PHE A 266 -6.29 0.91 -10.55
CA PHE A 266 -6.25 2.35 -10.81
C PHE A 266 -4.85 2.91 -11.07
N ASP A 267 -3.80 2.08 -10.97
CA ASP A 267 -2.43 2.53 -11.18
C ASP A 267 -2.18 3.08 -12.57
N ASN A 268 -1.25 4.04 -12.65
CA ASN A 268 -0.89 4.78 -13.85
C ASN A 268 -2.05 5.55 -14.51
N GLN A 269 -3.18 5.70 -13.83
CA GLN A 269 -4.27 6.59 -14.22
C GLN A 269 -4.14 7.91 -13.46
N SER A 270 -4.72 8.98 -14.02
CA SER A 270 -4.81 10.25 -13.30
C SER A 270 -5.76 10.12 -12.11
N ILE A 271 -5.42 10.73 -10.97
CA ILE A 271 -6.32 10.82 -9.81
C ILE A 271 -7.45 11.85 -10.03
N ASN A 272 -7.32 12.73 -11.03
CA ASN A 272 -8.27 13.78 -11.33
C ASN A 272 -9.64 13.21 -11.68
N GLY A 273 -10.67 13.67 -10.97
CA GLY A 273 -12.02 13.28 -11.29
C GLY A 273 -12.95 13.14 -10.10
N ASN A 274 -14.11 12.56 -10.38
CA ASN A 274 -15.08 12.15 -9.39
C ASN A 274 -14.81 10.69 -9.01
N TRP A 275 -14.61 10.49 -7.72
CA TRP A 275 -14.52 9.19 -7.08
C TRP A 275 -15.78 8.96 -6.27
N THR A 276 -16.53 7.90 -6.56
CA THR A 276 -17.74 7.54 -5.83
C THR A 276 -17.54 6.21 -5.10
N LEU A 277 -17.71 6.23 -3.77
CA LEU A 277 -17.87 5.01 -2.99
C LEU A 277 -19.35 4.71 -2.81
N ASN A 278 -19.76 3.52 -3.26
CA ASN A 278 -21.11 3.00 -3.08
C ASN A 278 -21.10 1.95 -1.96
N VAL A 279 -22.04 2.07 -1.02
CA VAL A 279 -22.26 1.08 0.05
C VAL A 279 -23.70 0.60 -0.03
N SER A 280 -23.90 -0.72 -0.14
CA SER A 280 -25.23 -1.33 -0.24
C SER A 280 -25.41 -2.49 0.74
N ASP A 281 -26.63 -2.66 1.23
CA ASP A 281 -27.09 -3.88 1.89
C ASP A 281 -27.66 -4.84 0.83
N ARG A 282 -27.30 -6.13 0.95
CA ARG A 282 -27.62 -7.22 0.03
C ARG A 282 -28.52 -8.30 0.63
N ALA A 283 -29.03 -8.11 1.84
CA ALA A 283 -30.01 -8.98 2.47
C ALA A 283 -31.08 -8.16 3.18
N VAL A 284 -32.05 -8.84 3.81
CA VAL A 284 -33.20 -8.23 4.50
C VAL A 284 -32.96 -8.15 6.00
N ASN A 285 -33.63 -7.19 6.64
CA ASN A 285 -33.75 -6.98 8.10
C ASN A 285 -32.63 -6.19 8.77
N ASP A 286 -31.54 -5.93 8.07
CA ASP A 286 -30.42 -5.17 8.61
C ASP A 286 -30.33 -3.81 7.90
N SER A 287 -29.83 -2.82 8.63
CA SER A 287 -29.56 -1.52 8.05
C SER A 287 -28.40 -0.90 8.78
N GLY A 288 -27.85 0.16 8.19
CA GLY A 288 -26.64 0.75 8.73
C GLY A 288 -26.48 2.20 8.40
N ARG A 289 -25.26 2.67 8.67
CA ARG A 289 -24.84 4.03 8.41
C ARG A 289 -23.48 4.05 7.75
N PHE A 290 -23.40 4.72 6.62
CA PHE A 290 -22.17 5.06 5.95
C PHE A 290 -21.60 6.32 6.62
N ASN A 291 -20.63 6.15 7.52
CA ASN A 291 -20.13 7.24 8.36
C ASN A 291 -19.08 8.05 7.62
N GLU A 292 -18.04 7.37 7.11
CA GLU A 292 -16.85 7.98 6.54
C GLU A 292 -16.14 7.04 5.58
N TRP A 293 -15.44 7.64 4.63
CA TRP A 293 -14.43 6.98 3.81
C TRP A 293 -13.34 7.96 3.41
N CYS A 294 -12.18 7.43 3.08
CA CYS A 294 -11.07 8.22 2.54
C CYS A 294 -10.34 7.47 1.43
N LEU A 295 -9.73 8.23 0.52
CA LEU A 295 -8.71 7.78 -0.43
C LEU A 295 -7.36 8.29 0.06
N MET A 296 -6.41 7.39 0.31
CA MET A 296 -5.00 7.76 0.43
C MET A 296 -4.34 7.44 -0.90
N ALA A 297 -3.95 8.46 -1.64
CA ALA A 297 -3.33 8.29 -2.94
C ALA A 297 -1.85 8.64 -2.88
N SER A 298 -1.00 7.69 -3.27
CA SER A 298 0.39 7.95 -3.62
C SER A 298 0.43 8.44 -5.06
N ILE A 299 0.82 9.69 -5.29
CA ILE A 299 0.74 10.32 -6.62
C ILE A 299 2.05 10.92 -7.10
N SER A 300 2.35 10.76 -8.39
CA SER A 300 3.57 11.22 -9.03
C SER A 300 3.29 11.81 -10.43
N PRO A 301 4.06 12.80 -10.89
CA PRO A 301 3.94 13.30 -12.27
C PRO A 301 4.35 12.27 -13.34
N ALA A 302 5.02 11.19 -12.96
CA ALA A 302 5.45 10.13 -13.88
C ALA A 302 5.21 8.75 -13.26
N PRO A 303 4.95 7.72 -14.08
CA PRO A 303 4.76 6.36 -13.58
C PRO A 303 6.06 5.85 -12.92
N PRO A 304 5.96 4.99 -11.89
CA PRO A 304 7.14 4.41 -11.26
C PRO A 304 7.91 3.54 -12.27
N PRO A 305 9.24 3.40 -12.12
CA PRO A 305 10.01 2.44 -12.90
C PRO A 305 9.44 1.03 -12.69
N PRO A 306 9.49 0.15 -13.70
CA PRO A 306 9.05 -1.23 -13.52
C PRO A 306 9.88 -1.91 -12.43
N THR A 307 9.22 -2.29 -11.34
CA THR A 307 9.85 -3.07 -10.27
C THR A 307 10.16 -4.47 -10.80
N PRO A 308 11.41 -4.96 -10.71
CA PRO A 308 11.71 -6.33 -11.08
C PRO A 308 10.94 -7.29 -10.18
N THR A 309 10.20 -8.22 -10.77
CA THR A 309 9.52 -9.29 -10.04
C THR A 309 10.57 -10.21 -9.44
N THR A 310 10.79 -10.11 -8.13
CA THR A 310 11.65 -11.05 -7.40
C THR A 310 10.91 -12.36 -7.21
N GLU A 311 11.58 -13.49 -7.45
CA GLU A 311 11.06 -14.81 -7.12
C GLU A 311 10.77 -14.89 -5.60
N PRO A 312 9.63 -15.46 -5.18
CA PRO A 312 9.33 -15.60 -3.76
C PRO A 312 10.43 -16.40 -3.06
N PRO A 313 10.96 -15.94 -1.91
CA PRO A 313 11.95 -16.70 -1.17
C PRO A 313 11.34 -18.04 -0.72
N SER A 314 12.05 -19.15 -0.96
CA SER A 314 11.64 -20.46 -0.43
C SER A 314 12.15 -20.63 1.00
N PHE A 315 11.26 -20.92 1.95
CA PHE A 315 11.60 -21.16 3.36
C PHE A 315 10.77 -22.34 3.93
N PRO A 316 11.20 -22.99 5.03
CA PRO A 316 10.49 -24.11 5.63
C PRO A 316 9.10 -23.73 6.14
N SER A 317 8.20 -24.70 6.30
CA SER A 317 6.85 -24.47 6.84
C SER A 317 6.82 -24.10 8.34
N GLN A 318 7.97 -24.20 9.01
CA GLN A 318 8.17 -23.78 10.39
C GLN A 318 9.64 -23.40 10.64
N ALA A 319 9.88 -22.45 11.52
CA ALA A 319 11.20 -22.08 12.01
C ALA A 319 11.06 -21.43 13.40
N ILE A 320 12.03 -21.65 14.29
CA ILE A 320 12.06 -21.07 15.64
C ILE A 320 13.50 -20.67 15.98
N ILE A 321 13.67 -19.48 16.54
CA ILE A 321 14.93 -18.92 17.03
C ILE A 321 14.93 -18.99 18.56
N ASN A 322 15.79 -19.84 19.13
CA ASN A 322 15.73 -20.18 20.57
C ASN A 322 16.50 -19.21 21.49
N ASN A 323 17.38 -18.35 20.96
CA ASN A 323 18.31 -17.53 21.76
C ASN A 323 17.96 -16.03 21.76
N VAL A 324 16.70 -15.69 21.48
CA VAL A 324 16.21 -14.32 21.64
C VAL A 324 15.75 -14.14 23.08
N THR A 325 16.33 -13.18 23.79
CA THR A 325 16.04 -12.91 25.21
C THR A 325 15.56 -11.49 25.36
N GLY A 326 14.53 -11.27 26.17
CA GLY A 326 14.01 -9.93 26.45
C GLY A 326 14.01 -9.55 27.92
N ARG A 327 13.51 -8.35 28.20
CA ARG A 327 13.27 -7.79 29.55
C ARG A 327 11.95 -7.04 29.58
N ASP A 328 11.40 -6.83 30.77
CA ASP A 328 10.28 -5.90 30.94
C ASP A 328 10.72 -4.47 30.62
N GLN A 329 9.88 -3.73 29.89
CA GLN A 329 10.11 -2.32 29.57
C GLN A 329 10.24 -1.47 30.85
N SER A 330 11.10 -0.45 30.79
CA SER A 330 11.48 0.38 31.94
C SER A 330 10.57 1.59 32.09
N LEU A 331 9.98 2.08 31.01
CA LEU A 331 9.03 3.20 31.03
C LEU A 331 7.64 2.73 30.56
N PRO A 332 6.56 3.48 30.82
CA PRO A 332 5.22 3.03 30.45
C PRO A 332 4.95 2.92 28.95
N LEU A 333 5.57 3.77 28.13
CA LEU A 333 5.34 3.86 26.68
C LEU A 333 6.62 3.70 25.85
N ASP A 334 7.63 2.96 26.31
CA ASP A 334 8.90 2.76 25.59
C ASP A 334 9.07 1.34 25.02
N CYS A 335 7.97 0.68 24.66
CA CYS A 335 7.98 -0.70 24.19
C CYS A 335 8.92 -0.90 22.97
N GLU A 336 8.99 0.09 22.09
CA GLU A 336 9.82 0.13 20.90
C GLU A 336 11.31 0.19 21.27
N SER A 337 11.65 0.95 22.31
CA SER A 337 13.01 1.01 22.84
C SER A 337 13.39 -0.32 23.46
N ARG A 338 12.49 -0.95 24.23
CA ARG A 338 12.73 -2.28 24.82
C ARG A 338 12.94 -3.34 23.74
N SER A 339 12.03 -3.42 22.77
CA SER A 339 12.15 -4.32 21.62
C SER A 339 13.43 -4.06 20.82
N ALA A 340 13.78 -2.80 20.57
CA ALA A 340 14.98 -2.43 19.84
C ALA A 340 16.27 -2.88 20.53
N VAL A 341 16.42 -2.66 21.84
CA VAL A 341 17.65 -3.01 22.56
C VAL A 341 17.78 -4.52 22.79
N ASP A 342 16.68 -5.24 22.99
CA ASP A 342 16.70 -6.69 23.12
C ASP A 342 16.99 -7.37 21.77
N TRP A 343 16.40 -6.85 20.69
CA TRP A 343 16.73 -7.24 19.32
C TRP A 343 18.20 -6.94 18.99
N ALA A 344 18.71 -5.75 19.34
CA ALA A 344 20.11 -5.40 19.11
C ALA A 344 21.08 -6.32 19.88
N ASN A 345 20.72 -6.71 21.10
CA ASN A 345 21.51 -7.64 21.91
C ASN A 345 21.59 -9.03 21.28
N TYR A 346 20.53 -9.49 20.59
CA TYR A 346 20.59 -10.74 19.80
C TYR A 346 21.66 -10.67 18.70
N PHE A 347 21.86 -9.51 18.07
CA PHE A 347 22.93 -9.25 17.10
C PHE A 347 24.27 -8.87 17.75
N GLY A 348 24.42 -9.04 19.07
CA GLY A 348 25.66 -8.80 19.80
C GLY A 348 25.94 -7.33 20.13
N ARG A 349 24.97 -6.43 19.93
CA ARG A 349 25.10 -5.02 20.28
C ARG A 349 24.33 -4.70 21.56
N ARG A 350 25.05 -4.39 22.64
CA ARG A 350 24.45 -3.96 23.91
C ARG A 350 24.21 -2.46 23.88
N ILE A 351 22.98 -2.05 24.16
CA ILE A 351 22.54 -0.66 24.24
C ILE A 351 21.69 -0.53 25.51
N GLY A 352 21.80 0.58 26.24
CA GLY A 352 20.91 0.85 27.36
C GLY A 352 19.52 1.26 26.87
N GLU A 353 18.45 0.76 27.49
CA GLU A 353 17.07 1.12 27.12
C GLU A 353 16.81 2.63 27.19
N ILE A 354 17.06 3.20 28.36
CA ILE A 354 16.84 4.63 28.62
C ILE A 354 17.76 5.48 27.75
N GLU A 355 18.96 4.99 27.46
CA GLU A 355 19.87 5.65 26.52
C GLU A 355 19.29 5.65 25.10
N PHE A 356 18.79 4.51 24.63
CA PHE A 356 18.17 4.38 23.31
C PHE A 356 16.93 5.27 23.21
N PHE A 357 16.03 5.22 24.21
CA PHE A 357 14.83 6.06 24.26
C PHE A 357 15.19 7.55 24.21
N ASN A 358 16.11 8.02 25.06
CA ASN A 358 16.51 9.43 25.10
C ASN A 358 17.21 9.93 23.83
N ASN A 359 17.67 9.01 22.96
CA ASN A 359 18.28 9.34 21.68
C ASN A 359 17.29 9.24 20.51
N LEU A 360 16.04 8.82 20.74
CA LEU A 360 15.01 8.91 19.72
C LEU A 360 14.65 10.39 19.47
N PRO A 361 14.40 10.78 18.21
CA PRO A 361 13.82 12.09 17.94
C PRO A 361 12.41 12.18 18.54
N GLU A 362 11.99 13.38 18.93
CA GLU A 362 10.61 13.70 19.31
C GLU A 362 9.88 14.35 18.13
N SER A 363 8.60 14.04 17.95
CA SER A 363 7.76 14.63 16.91
C SER A 363 6.28 14.49 17.27
N ASP A 364 5.39 15.24 16.61
CA ASP A 364 3.96 14.92 16.58
C ASP A 364 3.64 13.81 15.56
N ASN A 365 4.55 13.55 14.61
CA ASN A 365 4.47 12.47 13.64
C ASN A 365 5.23 11.22 14.14
N PRO A 366 4.55 10.08 14.38
CA PRO A 366 5.22 8.87 14.85
C PRO A 366 6.21 8.28 13.83
N ASP A 367 6.08 8.60 12.53
CA ASP A 367 7.06 8.22 11.49
C ASP A 367 8.35 9.06 11.54
N LYS A 368 8.38 10.11 12.37
CA LYS A 368 9.53 11.03 12.51
C LYS A 368 10.15 11.00 13.90
N GLY A 369 9.39 10.62 14.93
CA GLY A 369 9.88 10.54 16.29
C GLY A 369 8.81 10.10 17.29
N PHE A 370 9.20 10.00 18.55
CA PHE A 370 8.31 9.66 19.65
C PHE A 370 7.27 10.75 19.88
N VAL A 371 6.00 10.33 20.01
CA VAL A 371 4.84 11.23 20.15
C VAL A 371 4.32 11.22 21.59
N GLY A 372 4.47 12.37 22.24
CA GLY A 372 3.92 12.67 23.57
C GLY A 372 4.82 12.29 24.74
N ASP A 373 4.25 12.25 25.95
CA ASP A 373 4.98 11.96 27.18
C ASP A 373 5.05 10.45 27.43
N VAL A 374 6.26 9.90 27.62
CA VAL A 374 6.49 8.47 27.89
C VAL A 374 5.81 7.97 29.18
N TYR A 375 5.48 8.87 30.12
CA TYR A 375 4.69 8.56 31.32
C TYR A 375 3.19 8.80 31.14
N GLY A 376 2.76 9.10 29.92
CA GLY A 376 1.39 9.33 29.55
C GLY A 376 0.50 8.08 29.67
N GLN A 377 -0.79 8.29 29.43
CA GLN A 377 -1.76 7.20 29.45
C GLN A 377 -1.53 6.27 28.25
N TRP A 378 -1.37 4.97 28.50
CA TRP A 378 -1.28 3.97 27.44
C TRP A 378 -2.59 3.81 26.64
N GLY A 379 -2.46 3.43 25.38
CA GLY A 379 -3.59 3.11 24.51
C GLY A 379 -4.27 4.30 23.82
N GLN A 380 -3.61 5.45 23.74
CA GLN A 380 -4.12 6.59 22.98
C GLN A 380 -3.65 6.54 21.52
N ILE A 381 -4.02 7.57 20.77
CA ILE A 381 -3.48 7.92 19.46
C ILE A 381 -3.10 9.42 19.50
N PRO A 382 -2.19 9.89 18.63
CA PRO A 382 -1.84 11.29 18.54
C PRO A 382 -3.06 12.22 18.41
N PRO A 383 -3.02 13.44 18.98
CA PRO A 383 -1.86 14.10 19.61
C PRO A 383 -1.60 13.70 21.06
N ASN A 384 -2.38 12.76 21.62
CA ASN A 384 -2.12 12.25 22.96
C ASN A 384 -0.88 11.33 22.96
N PRO A 385 -0.28 11.06 24.14
CA PRO A 385 0.86 10.15 24.26
C PRO A 385 0.62 8.81 23.57
N TYR A 386 1.56 8.41 22.70
CA TYR A 386 1.36 7.31 21.78
C TYR A 386 2.55 6.36 21.74
N GLY A 387 3.66 6.78 21.12
CA GLY A 387 4.76 5.90 20.76
C GLY A 387 5.55 6.45 19.57
N VAL A 388 6.36 5.59 18.95
CA VAL A 388 7.16 5.86 17.75
C VAL A 388 7.00 4.71 16.75
N HIS A 389 7.03 5.00 15.46
CA HIS A 389 6.98 3.98 14.43
C HIS A 389 8.36 3.42 14.06
N ALA A 390 8.40 2.50 13.10
CA ALA A 390 9.60 1.75 12.74
C ALA A 390 10.73 2.61 12.18
N GLU A 391 10.43 3.67 11.44
CA GLU A 391 11.41 4.43 10.67
C GLU A 391 12.44 5.13 11.58
N PRO A 392 12.05 5.89 12.63
CA PRO A 392 13.01 6.47 13.57
C PRO A 392 13.78 5.43 14.38
N VAL A 393 13.12 4.34 14.79
CA VAL A 393 13.75 3.25 15.56
C VAL A 393 14.82 2.54 14.73
N ALA A 394 14.51 2.20 13.47
CA ALA A 394 15.47 1.61 12.55
C ALA A 394 16.62 2.56 12.22
N ALA A 395 16.34 3.86 12.07
CA ALA A 395 17.37 4.87 11.87
C ALA A 395 18.36 4.91 13.05
N LEU A 396 17.85 4.97 14.28
CA LEU A 396 18.69 4.99 15.47
C LEU A 396 19.48 3.68 15.66
N LEU A 397 18.86 2.52 15.41
CA LEU A 397 19.57 1.22 15.41
C LEU A 397 20.76 1.22 14.43
N ARG A 398 20.62 1.86 13.26
CA ARG A 398 21.73 2.01 12.29
C ARG A 398 22.85 2.91 12.82
N GLU A 399 22.54 3.95 13.59
CA GLU A 399 23.55 4.79 14.26
C GLU A 399 24.35 3.99 15.30
N TYR A 400 23.71 3.02 15.95
CA TYR A 400 24.38 2.04 16.82
C TYR A 400 25.14 0.94 16.06
N GLY A 401 25.16 0.97 14.72
CA GLY A 401 25.93 0.07 13.86
C GLY A 401 25.21 -1.23 13.48
N LEU A 402 23.90 -1.33 13.71
CA LEU A 402 23.11 -2.47 13.24
C LEU A 402 22.61 -2.27 11.81
N GLN A 403 22.42 -3.37 11.09
CA GLN A 403 21.67 -3.35 9.84
C GLN A 403 20.19 -3.44 10.21
N ALA A 404 19.47 -2.33 10.16
CA ALA A 404 18.04 -2.27 10.48
C ALA A 404 17.29 -1.58 9.35
N TYR A 405 16.25 -2.22 8.83
CA TYR A 405 15.43 -1.72 7.73
C TYR A 405 13.97 -1.71 8.17
N ALA A 406 13.35 -0.55 8.12
CA ALA A 406 11.93 -0.39 8.41
C ALA A 406 11.12 -0.78 7.18
N HIS A 407 10.02 -1.48 7.41
CA HIS A 407 9.09 -1.93 6.38
C HIS A 407 7.68 -1.49 6.74
N ARG A 408 6.93 -1.01 5.75
CA ARG A 408 5.50 -0.77 5.83
C ARG A 408 4.90 -0.75 4.41
N PRO A 409 4.39 -1.88 3.89
CA PRO A 409 4.24 -3.17 4.56
C PRO A 409 5.47 -4.09 4.47
N LEU A 410 5.64 -5.00 5.45
CA LEU A 410 6.37 -6.26 5.26
C LEU A 410 5.38 -7.38 4.92
N SER A 411 5.68 -8.20 3.93
CA SER A 411 4.83 -9.36 3.61
C SER A 411 4.99 -10.47 4.66
N TRP A 412 3.95 -11.30 4.83
CA TRP A 412 4.05 -12.48 5.70
C TRP A 412 5.20 -13.41 5.28
N ASP A 413 5.44 -13.53 3.97
CA ASP A 413 6.53 -14.32 3.42
C ASP A 413 7.90 -13.70 3.71
N GLY A 414 8.02 -12.37 3.64
CA GLY A 414 9.23 -11.64 4.03
C GLY A 414 9.57 -11.86 5.50
N LEU A 415 8.58 -11.78 6.39
CA LEU A 415 8.76 -12.06 7.81
C LEU A 415 9.20 -13.52 8.03
N ARG A 416 8.53 -14.49 7.43
CA ARG A 416 8.91 -15.90 7.54
C ARG A 416 10.32 -16.17 7.01
N ALA A 417 10.72 -15.51 5.93
CA ALA A 417 12.06 -15.63 5.36
C ALA A 417 13.15 -15.15 6.34
N GLU A 418 12.92 -14.05 7.07
CA GLU A 418 13.84 -13.56 8.12
C GLU A 418 13.97 -14.59 9.25
N ILE A 419 12.84 -15.08 9.76
CA ILE A 419 12.82 -16.05 10.87
C ILE A 419 13.49 -17.37 10.47
N ALA A 420 13.18 -17.89 9.28
CA ALA A 420 13.81 -19.09 8.72
C ALA A 420 15.32 -18.96 8.58
N ALA A 421 15.80 -17.74 8.37
CA ALA A 421 17.21 -17.45 8.26
C ALA A 421 17.86 -17.03 9.60
N GLY A 422 17.18 -17.28 10.73
CA GLY A 422 17.70 -17.05 12.07
C GLY A 422 17.74 -15.59 12.50
N ARG A 423 16.95 -14.72 11.86
CA ARG A 423 16.89 -13.28 12.15
C ARG A 423 15.52 -12.93 12.73
N PRO A 424 15.43 -12.58 14.04
CA PRO A 424 14.16 -12.15 14.63
C PRO A 424 13.73 -10.81 14.03
N VAL A 425 12.44 -10.51 14.08
CA VAL A 425 11.84 -9.32 13.45
C VAL A 425 11.07 -8.52 14.50
N ILE A 426 11.32 -7.22 14.63
CA ILE A 426 10.48 -6.35 15.46
C ILE A 426 9.22 -6.04 14.66
N VAL A 427 8.04 -6.13 15.28
CA VAL A 427 6.75 -5.81 14.64
C VAL A 427 5.88 -4.97 15.55
N TRP A 428 5.03 -4.13 14.95
CA TRP A 428 4.02 -3.33 15.64
C TRP A 428 2.68 -4.05 15.60
N ILE A 429 2.10 -4.30 16.76
CA ILE A 429 0.84 -5.02 16.95
C ILE A 429 -0.07 -4.21 17.87
N ILE A 430 -1.27 -4.74 18.14
CA ILE A 430 -2.24 -4.10 19.02
C ILE A 430 -2.34 -4.87 20.33
N GLY A 431 -1.94 -4.22 21.43
CA GLY A 431 -2.01 -4.71 22.80
C GLY A 431 -1.39 -6.10 22.94
N SER A 432 -2.21 -7.09 23.31
CA SER A 432 -1.79 -8.49 23.46
C SER A 432 -2.06 -9.32 22.19
N VAL A 433 -1.75 -8.75 21.03
CA VAL A 433 -2.01 -9.32 19.69
C VAL A 433 -3.51 -9.56 19.50
N VAL A 434 -4.28 -8.47 19.61
CA VAL A 434 -5.72 -8.42 19.33
C VAL A 434 -6.00 -7.59 18.08
N ASN A 435 -7.24 -7.60 17.60
CA ASN A 435 -7.61 -6.77 16.46
C ASN A 435 -7.59 -5.28 16.85
N GLY A 436 -7.22 -4.41 15.90
CA GLY A 436 -7.27 -2.95 16.10
C GLY A 436 -7.93 -2.24 14.93
N ILE A 437 -8.32 -0.99 15.18
CA ILE A 437 -8.89 -0.11 14.17
C ILE A 437 -7.78 0.81 13.66
N PRO A 438 -7.39 0.73 12.37
CA PRO A 438 -6.50 1.70 11.76
C PRO A 438 -7.21 3.05 11.61
N VAL A 439 -6.48 4.13 11.85
CA VAL A 439 -6.96 5.51 11.72
C VAL A 439 -5.91 6.32 10.99
N TYR A 440 -6.31 7.10 9.98
CA TYR A 440 -5.43 8.09 9.40
C TYR A 440 -5.25 9.27 10.35
N TYR A 441 -4.00 9.57 10.67
CA TYR A 441 -3.59 10.73 11.45
C TYR A 441 -2.76 11.66 10.56
N THR A 442 -3.06 12.96 10.60
CA THR A 442 -2.32 13.98 9.84
C THR A 442 -1.57 14.87 10.83
N PRO A 443 -0.23 14.77 10.90
CA PRO A 443 0.60 15.62 11.76
C PRO A 443 0.77 17.03 11.18
N SER A 444 1.48 17.89 11.90
CA SER A 444 1.78 19.27 11.48
C SER A 444 2.65 19.37 10.22
N ASP A 445 3.39 18.32 9.86
CA ASP A 445 4.14 18.23 8.60
C ASP A 445 3.25 17.93 7.37
N GLY A 446 1.97 17.61 7.60
CA GLY A 446 1.00 17.28 6.56
C GLY A 446 1.15 15.89 5.94
N LEU A 447 2.08 15.06 6.43
CA LEU A 447 2.34 13.72 5.92
C LEU A 447 1.53 12.70 6.73
N SER A 448 0.32 12.41 6.26
CA SER A 448 -0.59 11.49 6.94
C SER A 448 0.00 10.07 7.07
N THR A 449 -0.27 9.43 8.21
CA THR A 449 0.16 8.07 8.54
C THR A 449 -0.98 7.29 9.21
N VAL A 450 -0.82 5.98 9.35
CA VAL A 450 -1.78 5.11 10.05
C VAL A 450 -1.34 4.95 11.49
N VAL A 451 -2.26 5.21 12.42
CA VAL A 451 -2.12 4.95 13.86
C VAL A 451 -3.26 4.05 14.33
N ALA A 452 -3.08 3.40 15.47
CA ALA A 452 -4.10 2.58 16.09
C ALA A 452 -3.97 2.63 17.61
N ARG A 453 -5.11 2.57 18.32
CA ARG A 453 -5.08 2.54 19.80
C ARG A 453 -4.41 1.28 20.29
N TYR A 454 -3.72 1.38 21.42
CA TYR A 454 -2.97 0.27 22.03
C TYR A 454 -1.91 -0.30 21.10
N GLU A 455 -1.28 0.56 20.28
CA GLU A 455 -0.04 0.19 19.62
C GLU A 455 0.95 -0.36 20.66
N HIS A 456 1.67 -1.40 20.24
CA HIS A 456 2.68 -2.09 21.03
C HIS A 456 3.67 -2.80 20.11
N THR A 457 4.92 -2.96 20.54
CA THR A 457 5.92 -3.73 19.79
C THR A 457 6.27 -5.05 20.44
N VAL A 458 6.54 -6.04 19.59
CA VAL A 458 7.03 -7.37 19.99
C VAL A 458 8.11 -7.84 19.03
N ILE A 459 8.91 -8.82 19.44
CA ILE A 459 9.92 -9.44 18.57
C ILE A 459 9.41 -10.82 18.15
N VAL A 460 9.15 -11.03 16.85
CA VAL A 460 8.82 -12.36 16.32
C VAL A 460 10.08 -13.23 16.31
N THR A 461 9.96 -14.43 16.86
CA THR A 461 11.07 -15.38 17.04
C THR A 461 10.80 -16.72 16.36
N GLY A 462 9.58 -16.98 15.90
CA GLY A 462 9.24 -18.26 15.29
C GLY A 462 7.89 -18.26 14.60
N TYR A 463 7.68 -19.25 13.74
CA TYR A 463 6.38 -19.57 13.17
C TYR A 463 6.24 -21.08 12.92
N THR A 464 4.99 -21.54 12.90
CA THR A 464 4.58 -22.79 12.26
C THR A 464 3.54 -22.48 11.18
N GLN A 465 2.88 -23.49 10.65
CA GLN A 465 1.73 -23.30 9.76
C GLN A 465 0.55 -22.61 10.45
N SER A 466 0.42 -22.72 11.78
CA SER A 466 -0.75 -22.25 12.52
C SER A 466 -0.44 -21.29 13.66
N LEU A 467 0.82 -21.19 14.09
CA LEU A 467 1.23 -20.35 15.22
C LEU A 467 2.36 -19.39 14.85
N VAL A 468 2.37 -18.24 15.51
CA VAL A 468 3.49 -17.28 15.55
C VAL A 468 4.01 -17.24 16.99
N TYR A 469 5.33 -17.33 17.14
CA TYR A 469 6.04 -17.17 18.40
C TYR A 469 6.61 -15.76 18.46
N TYR A 470 6.31 -15.03 19.52
CA TYR A 470 6.77 -13.67 19.70
C TYR A 470 7.17 -13.42 21.15
N LEU A 471 8.30 -12.76 21.33
CA LEU A 471 8.80 -12.25 22.60
C LEU A 471 8.10 -10.93 22.90
N ASN A 472 7.44 -10.85 24.06
CA ASN A 472 6.84 -9.64 24.60
C ASN A 472 7.38 -9.43 26.01
N GLY A 473 8.11 -8.34 26.22
CA GLY A 473 8.91 -8.15 27.43
C GLY A 473 9.96 -9.27 27.56
N ASP A 474 9.95 -9.99 28.68
CA ASP A 474 10.88 -11.08 28.96
C ASP A 474 10.38 -12.48 28.55
N THR A 475 9.14 -12.58 28.04
CA THR A 475 8.45 -13.86 27.87
C THR A 475 8.05 -14.11 26.41
N ILE A 476 8.25 -15.35 25.93
CA ILE A 476 7.79 -15.79 24.62
C ILE A 476 6.36 -16.32 24.72
N TYR A 477 5.47 -15.75 23.92
CA TYR A 477 4.08 -16.15 23.76
C TYR A 477 3.84 -16.77 22.38
N THR A 478 2.65 -17.36 22.23
CA THR A 478 2.18 -17.88 20.93
C THR A 478 0.79 -17.36 20.61
N LYS A 479 0.54 -17.05 19.35
CA LYS A 479 -0.80 -16.74 18.80
C LYS A 479 -1.04 -17.48 17.51
N SER A 480 -2.31 -17.63 17.12
CA SER A 480 -2.61 -18.17 15.79
C SER A 480 -2.10 -17.23 14.71
N VAL A 481 -1.68 -17.77 13.56
CA VAL A 481 -1.26 -16.96 12.41
C VAL A 481 -2.35 -15.97 12.01
N ALA A 482 -3.62 -16.41 11.96
CA ALA A 482 -4.73 -15.54 11.63
C ALA A 482 -4.85 -14.34 12.59
N GLN A 483 -4.83 -14.58 13.91
CA GLN A 483 -4.93 -13.51 14.90
C GLN A 483 -3.72 -12.57 14.89
N PHE A 484 -2.53 -13.12 14.66
CA PHE A 484 -1.31 -12.32 14.54
C PHE A 484 -1.39 -11.39 13.34
N LEU A 485 -1.77 -11.91 12.17
CA LEU A 485 -1.90 -11.11 10.94
C LEU A 485 -2.98 -10.04 11.07
N ASP A 486 -4.10 -10.32 11.75
CA ASP A 486 -5.16 -9.33 12.00
C ASP A 486 -4.71 -8.19 12.93
N SER A 487 -3.87 -8.50 13.92
CA SER A 487 -3.31 -7.49 14.81
C SER A 487 -2.24 -6.64 14.13
N TRP A 488 -1.33 -7.31 13.42
CA TRP A 488 -0.20 -6.69 12.71
C TRP A 488 -0.67 -5.81 11.56
N SER A 489 -1.76 -6.18 10.88
CA SER A 489 -2.28 -5.40 9.77
C SER A 489 -2.81 -4.04 10.18
N ALA A 490 -3.30 -3.87 11.41
CA ALA A 490 -3.86 -2.59 11.89
C ALA A 490 -2.87 -1.41 11.84
N LEU A 491 -1.56 -1.68 11.73
CA LEU A 491 -0.50 -0.69 11.58
C LEU A 491 0.29 -0.87 10.27
N GLY A 492 -0.31 -1.50 9.26
CA GLY A 492 0.27 -1.64 7.92
C GLY A 492 1.40 -2.65 7.85
N ASN A 493 1.31 -3.76 8.61
CA ASN A 493 2.35 -4.78 8.70
C ASN A 493 3.74 -4.19 8.99
N MET A 494 3.77 -3.19 9.86
CA MET A 494 4.99 -2.47 10.18
C MET A 494 6.01 -3.37 10.88
N ALA A 495 7.25 -3.31 10.43
CA ALA A 495 8.32 -4.16 10.95
C ALA A 495 9.71 -3.54 10.81
N ILE A 496 10.66 -4.07 11.60
CA ILE A 496 12.10 -3.87 11.40
C ILE A 496 12.77 -5.22 11.21
N THR A 497 13.50 -5.36 10.10
CA THR A 497 14.28 -6.55 9.76
C THR A 497 15.77 -6.22 9.70
N ALA A 498 16.60 -7.26 9.69
CA ALA A 498 18.05 -7.10 9.59
C ALA A 498 18.57 -6.99 8.14
N ARG A 499 17.67 -7.07 7.15
CA ARG A 499 17.98 -6.97 5.72
C ARG A 499 16.89 -6.20 4.97
N PRO A 500 17.25 -5.49 3.88
CA PRO A 500 16.31 -4.71 3.10
C PRO A 500 15.25 -5.56 2.43
#